data_AF-A0A2K3M3K8-F1
#
_entry.id   AF-A0A2K3M3K8-F1
#
_cell.length_a   1.000
_cell.length_b   1.000
_cell.length_c   1.000
_cell.angle_alpha   90.00
_cell.angle_beta   90.00
_cell.angle_gamma   90.00
#
_symmetry.space_group_name_H-M   'P 1'
#
loop_
_entity.id
_entity.type
_entity.pdbx_description
1 polymer ?
#
loop_
_entity_poly.entity_id
_entity_poly.type
_entity_poly.pdbx_seq_one_letter_code
_entity_poly.pdbx_strand_id
1 'polypeptide(L)'
;MCQGTIYAQYFGLGSETRRTATDIPDPFGIEIGNPAEIPEEFEEKWLVNIHAIDTRGAEDKSGCTECKCDLYNVTVDESGRSIRPDYKGGLLCCYDHTQCKLKEGFEGPKRSLYLRYKVKWIDWDDYIVPVKIYVLDVTDTLKLSDDSKGTNSDHNCKVEYQVESCSTDHKEENGCVHVKRTNLPFQTGGYVIYGVAHQHSGGIGSTLYGQDGRVICSSIPIYGNGNEAGNEVGHIVGMSTCYPQPGSVKIIDGETLTLESIYNNTKEHAGVMGLFYLLVAEQLPYTSTLDILSSSFL
;
A
#
# COMPACT_ATOMS: atom_id res chain seq x y z
N MET A 1 -8.76 -1.51 7.92
CA MET A 1 -9.51 -0.23 7.95
C MET A 1 -9.56 0.32 6.53
N CYS A 2 -10.51 1.21 6.24
CA CYS A 2 -11.25 1.34 4.97
C CYS A 2 -12.38 0.31 4.84
N GLN A 3 -13.61 0.80 4.60
CA GLN A 3 -14.82 0.00 4.56
C GLN A 3 -14.90 -0.85 3.28
N GLY A 4 -15.58 -2.00 3.39
CA GLY A 4 -15.84 -2.87 2.25
C GLY A 4 -14.58 -3.54 1.70
N THR A 5 -14.58 -3.82 0.40
CA THR A 5 -13.49 -4.52 -0.29
C THR A 5 -12.52 -3.58 -0.99
N ILE A 6 -12.39 -2.32 -0.52
CA ILE A 6 -11.49 -1.31 -1.12
C ILE A 6 -10.04 -1.84 -1.16
N TYR A 7 -9.60 -2.44 -0.06
CA TYR A 7 -8.31 -3.11 0.04
C TYR A 7 -8.50 -4.57 0.42
N ALA A 8 -8.34 -5.46 -0.55
CA ALA A 8 -8.41 -6.91 -0.37
C ALA A 8 -7.05 -7.59 -0.58
N GLN A 9 -5.97 -6.81 -0.70
CA GLN A 9 -4.64 -7.32 -0.99
C GLN A 9 -4.01 -7.94 0.26
N TYR A 10 -3.59 -9.20 0.13
CA TYR A 10 -2.80 -9.87 1.16
C TYR A 10 -1.30 -9.64 0.96
N PHE A 11 -0.86 -9.62 -0.30
CA PHE A 11 0.55 -9.49 -0.68
C PHE A 11 0.67 -8.63 -1.93
N GLY A 12 1.70 -7.78 -1.98
CA GLY A 12 2.10 -7.00 -3.16
C GLY A 12 1.06 -5.96 -3.61
N LEU A 13 1.39 -4.67 -3.49
CA LEU A 13 0.48 -3.60 -3.93
C LEU A 13 0.83 -3.05 -5.31
N GLY A 14 2.10 -3.06 -5.71
CA GLY A 14 2.50 -2.58 -7.03
C GLY A 14 3.85 -3.09 -7.53
N SER A 15 4.43 -2.32 -8.45
CA SER A 15 5.71 -2.64 -9.11
C SER A 15 6.88 -2.75 -8.16
N GLU A 16 6.78 -2.13 -6.97
CA GLU A 16 7.77 -2.19 -5.91
C GLU A 16 8.00 -3.61 -5.39
N THR A 17 7.02 -4.51 -5.53
CA THR A 17 7.13 -5.91 -5.06
C THR A 17 8.37 -6.63 -5.60
N ARG A 18 8.97 -6.16 -6.70
CA ARG A 18 10.19 -6.76 -7.29
C ARG A 18 11.43 -6.68 -6.40
N ARG A 19 11.58 -5.65 -5.56
CA ARG A 19 12.74 -5.46 -4.67
C ARG A 19 12.34 -5.15 -3.22
N THR A 20 11.10 -5.46 -2.87
CA THR A 20 10.57 -5.33 -1.51
C THR A 20 10.56 -6.71 -0.87
N ALA A 21 11.16 -6.84 0.32
CA ALA A 21 11.05 -8.07 1.10
C ALA A 21 9.60 -8.22 1.62
N THR A 22 9.02 -9.40 1.51
CA THR A 22 7.64 -9.65 1.96
C THR A 22 7.55 -10.93 2.80
N ASP A 23 8.68 -11.35 3.36
CA ASP A 23 8.74 -12.52 4.23
C ASP A 23 7.97 -12.24 5.53
N ILE A 24 7.31 -13.24 6.07
CA ILE A 24 6.70 -13.20 7.40
C ILE A 24 7.64 -13.97 8.33
N PRO A 25 8.19 -13.32 9.37
CA PRO A 25 9.15 -13.97 10.25
C PRO A 25 8.47 -15.05 11.08
N ASP A 26 9.15 -16.17 11.31
CA ASP A 26 8.74 -17.18 12.28
C ASP A 26 8.64 -16.56 13.70
N PRO A 27 7.64 -16.91 14.52
CA PRO A 27 6.57 -17.89 14.28
C PRO A 27 5.25 -17.24 13.79
N PHE A 28 5.32 -16.08 13.15
CA PHE A 28 4.12 -15.34 12.73
C PHE A 28 3.56 -15.89 11.41
N GLY A 29 2.22 -15.88 11.28
CA GLY A 29 1.54 -16.36 10.09
C GLY A 29 0.25 -15.61 9.79
N ILE A 30 -0.07 -15.44 8.51
CA ILE A 30 -1.39 -14.99 8.08
C ILE A 30 -2.27 -16.24 7.98
N GLU A 31 -3.31 -16.29 8.78
CA GLU A 31 -4.29 -17.39 8.75
C GLU A 31 -5.15 -17.28 7.49
N ILE A 32 -5.28 -18.40 6.77
CA ILE A 32 -6.13 -18.54 5.59
C ILE A 32 -6.91 -19.83 5.77
N GLY A 33 -8.20 -19.81 5.45
CA GLY A 33 -8.92 -21.07 5.29
C GLY A 33 -9.53 -21.66 6.57
N ASN A 34 -9.73 -20.88 7.63
CA ASN A 34 -10.23 -21.43 8.90
C ASN A 34 -11.63 -22.05 8.72
N PRO A 35 -11.80 -23.38 8.89
CA PRO A 35 -13.09 -24.05 8.68
C PRO A 35 -14.16 -23.65 9.70
N ALA A 36 -13.78 -23.02 10.81
CA ALA A 36 -14.74 -22.47 11.76
C ALA A 36 -15.40 -21.17 11.26
N GLU A 37 -14.77 -20.48 10.30
CA GLU A 37 -15.25 -19.22 9.72
C GLU A 37 -15.79 -19.37 8.30
N ILE A 38 -15.32 -20.39 7.56
CA ILE A 38 -15.65 -20.62 6.15
C ILE A 38 -16.66 -21.77 6.02
N PRO A 39 -17.82 -21.56 5.37
CA PRO A 39 -18.80 -22.63 5.14
C PRO A 39 -18.24 -23.74 4.23
N GLU A 40 -18.69 -24.99 4.45
CA GLU A 40 -18.17 -26.19 3.76
C GLU A 40 -18.31 -26.14 2.23
N GLU A 41 -19.25 -25.36 1.70
CA GLU A 41 -19.48 -25.20 0.26
C GLU A 41 -18.51 -24.26 -0.46
N PHE A 42 -17.60 -23.60 0.27
CA PHE A 42 -16.64 -22.66 -0.31
C PHE A 42 -15.33 -23.35 -0.70
N GLU A 43 -14.78 -22.93 -1.84
CA GLU A 43 -13.49 -23.38 -2.35
C GLU A 43 -12.49 -22.22 -2.29
N GLU A 44 -11.33 -22.45 -1.69
CA GLU A 44 -10.24 -21.47 -1.66
C GLU A 44 -9.61 -21.27 -3.03
N LYS A 45 -9.45 -20.00 -3.44
CA LYS A 45 -8.85 -19.65 -4.73
C LYS A 45 -7.80 -18.56 -4.57
N TRP A 46 -6.72 -18.72 -5.32
CA TRP A 46 -5.75 -17.64 -5.50
C TRP A 46 -6.33 -16.59 -6.45
N LEU A 47 -6.42 -15.36 -5.98
CA LEU A 47 -6.79 -14.21 -6.77
C LEU A 47 -5.56 -13.33 -7.00
N VAL A 48 -5.34 -12.95 -8.25
CA VAL A 48 -4.33 -11.96 -8.63
C VAL A 48 -5.04 -10.80 -9.30
N ASN A 49 -4.90 -9.62 -8.73
CA ASN A 49 -5.32 -8.38 -9.36
C ASN A 49 -4.12 -7.80 -10.14
N ILE A 50 -4.29 -7.56 -11.45
CA ILE A 50 -3.23 -7.05 -12.32
C ILE A 50 -3.72 -5.81 -13.03
N HIS A 51 -3.02 -4.70 -12.81
CA HIS A 51 -3.16 -3.48 -13.58
C HIS A 51 -1.89 -3.27 -14.41
N ALA A 52 -2.03 -3.30 -15.74
CA ALA A 52 -0.91 -3.24 -16.67
C ALA A 52 -1.11 -2.14 -17.71
N ILE A 53 -0.13 -1.25 -17.82
CA ILE A 53 -0.12 -0.15 -18.79
C ILE A 53 1.05 -0.35 -19.75
N ASP A 54 0.75 -0.47 -21.05
CA ASP A 54 1.77 -0.54 -22.07
C ASP A 54 2.25 0.87 -22.45
N THR A 55 3.46 1.22 -22.01
CA THR A 55 4.05 2.55 -22.26
C THR A 55 4.93 2.60 -23.52
N ARG A 56 4.99 1.52 -24.30
CA ARG A 56 5.75 1.50 -25.56
C ARG A 56 5.08 2.42 -26.58
N GLY A 57 5.85 3.38 -27.09
CA GLY A 57 5.33 4.34 -28.07
C GLY A 57 4.41 5.42 -27.50
N ALA A 58 4.15 5.43 -26.19
CA ALA A 58 3.38 6.49 -25.54
C ALA A 58 3.98 7.88 -25.78
N GLU A 59 3.12 8.89 -26.00
CA GLU A 59 3.54 10.30 -26.07
C GLU A 59 4.14 10.77 -24.75
N ASP A 60 3.45 10.52 -23.64
CA ASP A 60 3.91 10.80 -22.28
C ASP A 60 3.80 9.54 -21.42
N LYS A 61 4.93 8.85 -21.25
CA LYS A 61 5.01 7.63 -20.43
C LYS A 61 4.59 7.87 -18.98
N SER A 62 4.98 9.01 -18.40
CA SER A 62 4.71 9.30 -16.99
C SER A 62 3.23 9.62 -16.76
N GLY A 63 2.64 10.42 -17.64
CA GLY A 63 1.20 10.68 -17.62
C GLY A 63 0.38 9.42 -17.88
N CYS A 64 0.84 8.50 -18.73
CA CYS A 64 0.17 7.20 -18.91
C CYS A 64 0.15 6.41 -17.60
N THR A 65 1.28 6.30 -16.88
CA THR A 65 1.35 5.56 -15.62
C THR A 65 0.64 6.23 -14.46
N GLU A 66 0.42 7.54 -14.52
CA GLU A 66 -0.43 8.31 -13.61
C GLU A 66 -1.91 8.31 -14.05
N CYS A 67 -2.22 7.57 -15.13
CA CYS A 67 -3.57 7.47 -15.68
C CYS A 67 -4.22 8.83 -15.99
N LYS A 68 -3.47 9.79 -16.53
CA LYS A 68 -4.00 11.13 -16.86
C LYS A 68 -5.10 11.03 -17.93
N CYS A 69 -6.29 11.54 -17.61
CA CYS A 69 -7.50 11.27 -18.40
C CYS A 69 -7.43 11.82 -19.82
N ASP A 70 -6.73 12.93 -20.02
CA ASP A 70 -6.48 13.55 -21.33
C ASP A 70 -5.64 12.66 -22.26
N LEU A 71 -4.77 11.81 -21.70
CA LEU A 71 -3.98 10.85 -22.47
C LEU A 71 -4.76 9.58 -22.85
N TYR A 72 -5.83 9.24 -22.12
CA TYR A 72 -6.67 8.07 -22.44
C TYR A 72 -7.91 8.44 -23.25
N ASN A 73 -8.21 9.75 -23.38
CA ASN A 73 -9.38 10.27 -24.10
C ASN A 73 -10.70 9.64 -23.64
N VAL A 74 -10.87 9.53 -22.31
CA VAL A 74 -12.06 8.97 -21.66
C VAL A 74 -12.82 10.04 -20.89
N THR A 75 -14.14 9.89 -20.82
CA THR A 75 -15.04 10.81 -20.10
C THR A 75 -16.00 10.09 -19.14
N VAL A 76 -15.99 8.76 -19.14
CA VAL A 76 -16.76 7.89 -18.25
C VAL A 76 -15.86 6.83 -17.66
N ASP A 77 -16.15 6.40 -16.44
CA ASP A 77 -15.43 5.32 -15.76
C ASP A 77 -15.87 3.94 -16.25
N GLU A 78 -15.27 2.88 -15.72
CA GLU A 78 -15.58 1.48 -16.03
C GLU A 78 -17.06 1.11 -15.81
N SER A 79 -17.74 1.80 -14.88
CA SER A 79 -19.17 1.62 -14.59
C SER A 79 -20.07 2.48 -15.47
N GLY A 80 -19.52 3.22 -16.44
CA GLY A 80 -20.25 4.13 -17.32
C GLY A 80 -20.68 5.45 -16.68
N ARG A 81 -20.12 5.81 -15.51
CA ARG A 81 -20.44 7.07 -14.82
C ARG A 81 -19.52 8.18 -15.32
N SER A 82 -20.05 9.39 -15.51
CA SER A 82 -19.25 10.54 -15.95
C SER A 82 -18.10 10.84 -14.97
N ILE A 83 -16.90 10.97 -15.51
CA ILE A 83 -15.71 11.40 -14.76
C ILE A 83 -15.81 12.91 -14.52
N ARG A 84 -15.47 13.35 -13.31
CA ARG A 84 -15.57 14.76 -12.95
C ARG A 84 -14.49 15.59 -13.66
N PRO A 85 -14.76 16.83 -14.08
CA PRO A 85 -13.78 17.67 -14.80
C PRO A 85 -12.49 18.01 -14.01
N ASP A 86 -12.58 17.97 -12.69
CA ASP A 86 -11.47 18.21 -11.75
C ASP A 86 -10.64 16.95 -11.47
N TYR A 87 -11.12 15.77 -11.85
CA TYR A 87 -10.36 14.53 -11.76
C TYR A 87 -9.36 14.43 -12.93
N LYS A 88 -8.09 14.73 -12.66
CA LYS A 88 -7.04 14.84 -13.69
C LYS A 88 -6.47 13.50 -14.14
N GLY A 89 -6.46 12.50 -13.25
CA GLY A 89 -5.92 11.19 -13.54
C GLY A 89 -6.04 10.25 -12.36
N GLY A 90 -5.95 8.96 -12.67
CA GLY A 90 -6.10 7.86 -11.73
C GLY A 90 -6.92 6.71 -12.31
N LEU A 91 -7.28 5.76 -11.45
CA LEU A 91 -7.92 4.49 -11.82
C LEU A 91 -9.19 4.65 -12.67
N LEU A 92 -9.96 5.73 -12.50
CA LEU A 92 -11.16 5.97 -13.30
C LEU A 92 -10.87 6.18 -14.79
N CYS A 93 -9.62 6.52 -15.14
CA CYS A 93 -9.22 6.90 -16.50
C CYS A 93 -8.44 5.81 -17.25
N CYS A 94 -8.02 4.73 -16.58
CA CYS A 94 -7.20 3.67 -17.15
C CYS A 94 -7.73 2.27 -16.85
N TYR A 95 -9.05 2.07 -16.96
CA TYR A 95 -9.67 0.75 -16.76
C TYR A 95 -9.39 -0.21 -17.94
N ASP A 96 -9.95 -1.43 -17.87
CA ASP A 96 -9.67 -2.47 -18.85
C ASP A 96 -9.92 -2.02 -20.29
N HIS A 97 -9.07 -2.49 -21.21
CA HIS A 97 -9.04 -2.16 -22.63
C HIS A 97 -8.84 -0.68 -23.00
N THR A 98 -8.64 0.23 -22.04
CA THR A 98 -8.24 1.60 -22.35
C THR A 98 -6.82 1.64 -22.90
N GLN A 99 -6.53 2.64 -23.75
CA GLN A 99 -5.22 2.79 -24.37
C GLN A 99 -4.74 4.23 -24.23
N CYS A 100 -3.55 4.38 -23.65
CA CYS A 100 -2.91 5.69 -23.57
C CYS A 100 -2.48 6.19 -24.95
N LYS A 101 -2.45 7.51 -25.12
CA LYS A 101 -2.10 8.19 -26.36
C LYS A 101 -0.70 7.80 -26.84
N LEU A 102 -0.63 7.33 -28.08
CA LEU A 102 0.59 6.92 -28.75
C LEU A 102 1.12 8.02 -29.65
N LYS A 103 2.44 8.03 -29.85
CA LYS A 103 3.09 8.87 -30.86
C LYS A 103 2.59 8.49 -32.24
N GLU A 104 2.42 9.49 -33.10
CA GLU A 104 1.98 9.30 -34.48
C GLU A 104 2.87 8.28 -35.21
N GLY A 105 2.24 7.32 -35.90
CA GLY A 105 2.93 6.26 -36.66
C GLY A 105 3.55 5.14 -35.82
N PHE A 106 3.36 5.11 -34.50
CA PHE A 106 3.83 3.98 -33.70
C PHE A 106 2.95 2.74 -33.88
N GLU A 107 3.56 1.67 -34.40
CA GLU A 107 2.97 0.33 -34.43
C GLU A 107 3.79 -0.62 -33.55
N GLY A 108 3.25 -0.96 -32.39
CA GLY A 108 3.88 -1.88 -31.45
C GLY A 108 3.54 -3.34 -31.77
N PRO A 109 4.51 -4.28 -31.69
CA PRO A 109 4.18 -5.70 -31.83
C PRO A 109 3.35 -6.16 -30.62
N LYS A 110 2.40 -7.07 -30.89
CA LYS A 110 1.70 -7.83 -29.85
C LYS A 110 2.71 -8.62 -29.03
N ARG A 111 2.51 -8.66 -27.72
CA ARG A 111 3.33 -9.43 -26.78
C ARG A 111 2.43 -10.22 -25.85
N SER A 112 2.82 -11.45 -25.57
CA SER A 112 2.24 -12.25 -24.50
C SER A 112 3.15 -12.13 -23.28
N LEU A 113 2.56 -11.72 -22.16
CA LEU A 113 3.24 -11.63 -20.87
C LEU A 113 2.72 -12.74 -19.96
N TYR A 114 3.60 -13.28 -19.13
CA TYR A 114 3.25 -14.30 -18.15
C TYR A 114 3.66 -13.81 -16.77
N LEU A 115 2.75 -13.91 -15.81
CA LEU A 115 3.08 -13.69 -14.41
C LEU A 115 3.70 -14.96 -13.84
N ARG A 116 4.88 -14.82 -13.22
CA ARG A 116 5.51 -15.89 -12.46
C ARG A 116 5.58 -15.48 -10.99
N TYR A 117 5.03 -16.32 -10.13
CA TYR A 117 5.06 -16.14 -8.68
C TYR A 117 5.48 -17.44 -8.00
N LYS A 118 5.99 -17.33 -6.77
CA LYS A 118 6.28 -18.47 -5.89
C LYS A 118 5.65 -18.16 -4.53
N VAL A 119 4.65 -18.93 -4.15
CA VAL A 119 4.09 -18.90 -2.80
C VAL A 119 4.76 -19.99 -1.98
N LYS A 120 5.10 -19.68 -0.73
CA LYS A 120 5.48 -20.67 0.29
C LYS A 120 4.45 -20.57 1.41
N TRP A 121 3.98 -21.71 1.88
CA TRP A 121 3.03 -21.82 2.98
C TRP A 121 3.37 -23.04 3.83
N ILE A 122 2.81 -23.09 5.03
CA ILE A 122 2.87 -24.21 5.96
C ILE A 122 1.45 -24.56 6.40
N ASP A 123 1.24 -25.79 6.85
CA ASP A 123 -0.02 -26.15 7.51
C ASP A 123 -0.13 -25.40 8.84
N TRP A 124 -1.34 -24.96 9.18
CA TRP A 124 -1.55 -24.20 10.42
C TRP A 124 -1.40 -25.09 11.66
N ASP A 125 -0.73 -24.60 12.70
CA ASP A 125 -0.58 -25.29 13.98
C ASP A 125 -0.64 -24.30 15.18
N ASP A 126 -0.69 -24.85 16.40
CA ASP A 126 -0.86 -24.08 17.64
C ASP A 126 0.36 -23.23 18.02
N TYR A 127 1.50 -23.38 17.35
CA TYR A 127 2.72 -22.58 17.58
C TYR A 127 2.77 -21.34 16.71
N ILE A 128 1.95 -21.27 15.65
CA ILE A 128 1.87 -20.10 14.78
C ILE A 128 1.12 -18.98 15.48
N VAL A 129 1.71 -17.79 15.47
CA VAL A 129 1.09 -16.59 16.02
C VAL A 129 0.38 -15.83 14.89
N PRO A 130 -0.95 -15.71 14.93
CA PRO A 130 -1.69 -15.04 13.87
C PRO A 130 -1.35 -13.54 13.81
N VAL A 131 -1.18 -13.04 12.59
CA VAL A 131 -1.08 -11.61 12.31
C VAL A 131 -2.29 -11.11 11.55
N LYS A 132 -2.72 -9.89 11.89
CA LYS A 132 -3.72 -9.13 11.16
C LYS A 132 -3.05 -8.24 10.12
N ILE A 133 -3.66 -8.19 8.94
CA ILE A 133 -3.25 -7.33 7.84
C ILE A 133 -3.99 -6.00 7.94
N TYR A 134 -3.24 -4.91 7.87
CA TYR A 134 -3.79 -3.57 7.73
C TYR A 134 -3.20 -2.90 6.49
N VAL A 135 -4.07 -2.36 5.64
CA VAL A 135 -3.69 -1.38 4.61
C VAL A 135 -4.25 -0.04 5.05
N LEU A 136 -3.37 0.87 5.43
CA LEU A 136 -3.69 2.23 5.83
C LEU A 136 -3.62 3.14 4.61
N ASP A 137 -4.51 4.12 4.52
CA ASP A 137 -4.61 5.02 3.38
C ASP A 137 -4.54 6.47 3.85
N VAL A 138 -3.56 7.24 3.34
CA VAL A 138 -3.38 8.65 3.71
C VAL A 138 -4.55 9.55 3.30
N THR A 139 -5.42 9.08 2.42
CA THR A 139 -6.63 9.77 1.97
C THR A 139 -7.85 9.49 2.87
N ASP A 140 -7.73 8.58 3.82
CA ASP A 140 -8.80 8.24 4.74
C ASP A 140 -9.26 9.46 5.54
N THR A 141 -10.58 9.63 5.58
CA THR A 141 -11.26 10.59 6.43
C THR A 141 -12.24 9.85 7.33
N LEU A 142 -12.03 9.92 8.64
CA LEU A 142 -12.94 9.36 9.62
C LEU A 142 -14.22 10.20 9.71
N LYS A 143 -15.37 9.58 9.49
CA LYS A 143 -16.68 10.11 9.85
C LYS A 143 -17.16 9.39 11.11
N LEU A 144 -17.30 10.14 12.19
CA LEU A 144 -17.95 9.64 13.40
C LEU A 144 -19.46 9.75 13.18
N SER A 145 -20.17 8.64 13.18
CA SER A 145 -21.63 8.65 13.27
C SER A 145 -22.05 8.34 14.71
N ASP A 146 -22.83 9.25 15.29
CA ASP A 146 -23.49 9.04 16.59
C ASP A 146 -24.78 8.24 16.36
N ASP A 147 -24.64 6.94 16.10
CA ASP A 147 -25.79 6.04 16.09
C ASP A 147 -26.09 5.54 17.50
N SER A 148 -27.36 5.38 17.82
CA SER A 148 -27.89 4.94 19.13
C SER A 148 -27.47 3.52 19.56
N LYS A 149 -26.55 2.88 18.83
CA LYS A 149 -25.97 1.56 19.07
C LYS A 149 -24.45 1.56 19.35
N GLY A 150 -23.79 2.72 19.35
CA GLY A 150 -22.36 2.88 19.63
C GLY A 150 -21.66 3.80 18.63
N THR A 151 -20.43 4.23 18.93
CA THR A 151 -19.61 5.05 18.03
C THR A 151 -19.15 4.21 16.84
N ASN A 152 -19.81 4.34 15.69
CA ASN A 152 -19.35 3.70 14.47
C ASN A 152 -18.36 4.64 13.76
N SER A 153 -17.18 4.12 13.43
CA SER A 153 -16.12 4.87 12.73
C SER A 153 -16.19 4.54 11.25
N ASP A 154 -16.82 5.43 10.47
CA ASP A 154 -16.88 5.28 9.01
C ASP A 154 -15.60 5.83 8.37
N HIS A 155 -14.73 4.92 7.90
CA HIS A 155 -13.54 5.28 7.13
C HIS A 155 -13.92 5.51 5.67
N ASN A 156 -13.47 6.62 5.11
CA ASN A 156 -13.80 7.02 3.75
C ASN A 156 -12.50 7.24 2.98
N CYS A 157 -11.93 6.11 2.57
CA CYS A 157 -10.69 6.02 1.82
C CYS A 157 -10.94 6.32 0.35
N LYS A 158 -10.13 7.21 -0.24
CA LYS A 158 -10.25 7.63 -1.64
C LYS A 158 -9.30 6.89 -2.57
N VAL A 159 -8.39 6.07 -2.03
CA VAL A 159 -7.36 5.29 -2.75
C VAL A 159 -6.25 6.15 -3.34
N GLU A 160 -6.62 7.17 -4.09
CA GLU A 160 -5.69 8.02 -4.83
C GLU A 160 -5.99 9.51 -4.59
N TYR A 161 -4.98 10.34 -4.81
CA TYR A 161 -5.08 11.78 -4.70
C TYR A 161 -4.18 12.51 -5.70
N GLN A 162 -4.46 13.79 -5.88
CA GLN A 162 -3.67 14.70 -6.70
C GLN A 162 -2.55 15.33 -5.85
N VAL A 163 -1.34 15.43 -6.41
CA VAL A 163 -0.25 16.23 -5.86
C VAL A 163 -0.02 17.42 -6.77
N GLU A 164 -0.34 18.62 -6.27
CA GLU A 164 -0.19 19.87 -7.00
C GLU A 164 1.28 20.29 -7.11
N SER A 165 1.68 20.85 -8.25
CA SER A 165 3.04 21.36 -8.45
C SER A 165 3.36 22.54 -7.53
N CYS A 166 4.58 22.60 -7.00
CA CYS A 166 5.10 23.75 -6.26
C CYS A 166 5.22 24.99 -7.17
N SER A 167 5.13 26.19 -6.59
CA SER A 167 5.41 27.43 -7.31
C SER A 167 6.92 27.63 -7.51
N THR A 168 7.34 27.96 -8.74
CA THR A 168 8.75 28.27 -9.07
C THR A 168 9.21 29.64 -8.54
N ASP A 169 8.28 30.46 -8.04
CA ASP A 169 8.54 31.86 -7.68
C ASP A 169 9.09 32.05 -6.26
N HIS A 170 9.11 30.99 -5.46
CA HIS A 170 9.71 31.00 -4.13
C HIS A 170 10.81 29.96 -4.03
N LYS A 171 12.04 30.45 -3.78
CA LYS A 171 13.14 29.64 -3.25
C LYS A 171 12.75 29.17 -1.85
N GLU A 172 11.88 28.18 -1.76
CA GLU A 172 11.60 27.52 -0.49
C GLU A 172 12.92 26.85 -0.03
N GLU A 173 13.35 27.15 1.20
CA GLU A 173 14.56 26.57 1.80
C GLU A 173 14.49 25.04 1.89
N ASN A 174 13.26 24.49 1.87
CA ASN A 174 12.95 23.08 1.69
C ASN A 174 12.45 22.92 0.26
N GLY A 175 13.14 22.18 -0.61
CA GLY A 175 12.73 22.02 -2.02
C GLY A 175 11.29 21.50 -2.19
N CYS A 176 10.82 21.44 -3.44
CA CYS A 176 9.44 21.05 -3.78
C CYS A 176 9.01 19.68 -3.22
N VAL A 177 8.35 19.72 -2.06
CA VAL A 177 7.89 18.56 -1.30
C VAL A 177 6.43 18.77 -0.91
N HIS A 178 5.58 17.82 -1.29
CA HIS A 178 4.19 17.74 -0.88
C HIS A 178 4.03 16.68 0.23
N VAL A 179 3.51 17.10 1.38
CA VAL A 179 3.25 16.23 2.53
C VAL A 179 1.75 16.06 2.72
N LYS A 180 1.29 14.81 2.76
CA LYS A 180 -0.09 14.47 3.14
C LYS A 180 -0.08 13.64 4.41
N ARG A 181 -0.95 13.97 5.36
CA ARG A 181 -1.10 13.26 6.63
C ARG A 181 -2.56 12.90 6.90
N THR A 182 -2.77 11.79 7.59
CA THR A 182 -4.07 11.44 8.20
C THR A 182 -3.85 10.82 9.58
N ASN A 183 -4.89 10.85 10.41
CA ASN A 183 -4.89 10.29 11.76
C ASN A 183 -5.89 9.12 11.82
N LEU A 184 -5.41 7.97 12.29
CA LEU A 184 -6.10 6.69 12.20
C LEU A 184 -6.24 6.11 13.61
N PRO A 185 -7.43 6.17 14.24
CA PRO A 185 -7.65 5.56 15.54
C PRO A 185 -7.62 4.03 15.41
N PHE A 186 -6.75 3.38 16.15
CA PHE A 186 -6.68 1.92 16.27
C PHE A 186 -7.42 1.48 17.53
N GLN A 187 -8.55 0.78 17.38
CA GLN A 187 -9.33 0.32 18.53
C GLN A 187 -8.57 -0.73 19.36
N THR A 188 -8.07 -1.76 18.68
CA THR A 188 -7.24 -2.81 19.27
C THR A 188 -5.86 -2.73 18.63
N GLY A 189 -4.84 -2.53 19.47
CA GLY A 189 -3.46 -2.47 19.07
C GLY A 189 -2.82 -3.86 18.98
N GLY A 190 -1.49 -3.89 19.06
CA GLY A 190 -0.71 -5.12 18.97
C GLY A 190 0.75 -4.83 18.63
N TYR A 191 1.53 -5.88 18.45
CA TYR A 191 2.94 -5.83 18.12
C TYR A 191 3.12 -5.75 16.61
N VAL A 192 3.84 -4.75 16.14
CA VAL A 192 4.18 -4.62 14.72
C VAL A 192 5.20 -5.68 14.37
N ILE A 193 4.91 -6.48 13.35
CA ILE A 193 5.77 -7.56 12.86
C ILE A 193 6.44 -7.17 11.54
N TYR A 194 5.70 -6.45 10.70
CA TYR A 194 6.17 -5.99 9.41
C TYR A 194 5.46 -4.69 9.02
N GLY A 195 6.17 -3.80 8.32
CA GLY A 195 5.59 -2.59 7.76
C GLY A 195 6.27 -2.17 6.46
N VAL A 196 5.48 -1.71 5.49
CA VAL A 196 5.98 -1.17 4.22
C VAL A 196 4.97 -0.18 3.63
N ALA A 197 5.43 0.87 2.98
CA ALA A 197 4.55 1.77 2.25
C ALA A 197 4.39 1.36 0.78
N HIS A 198 3.32 1.83 0.16
CA HIS A 198 3.14 1.80 -1.28
C HIS A 198 2.92 3.23 -1.79
N GLN A 199 3.74 3.61 -2.76
CA GLN A 199 3.73 4.92 -3.40
C GLN A 199 3.93 4.75 -4.91
N HIS A 200 3.39 5.69 -5.68
CA HIS A 200 3.63 5.85 -7.11
C HIS A 200 4.88 6.70 -7.37
N SER A 201 5.32 6.73 -8.63
CA SER A 201 6.44 7.58 -9.06
C SER A 201 6.24 9.04 -8.62
N GLY A 202 7.30 9.63 -8.07
CA GLY A 202 7.25 10.92 -7.38
C GLY A 202 7.27 10.78 -5.86
N GLY A 203 6.96 9.60 -5.31
CA GLY A 203 7.08 9.32 -3.88
C GLY A 203 8.52 9.54 -3.37
N ILE A 204 8.64 10.18 -2.22
CA ILE A 204 9.91 10.41 -1.50
C ILE A 204 10.04 9.44 -0.32
N GLY A 205 8.91 9.10 0.30
CA GLY A 205 8.84 8.21 1.45
C GLY A 205 7.51 8.34 2.19
N SER A 206 7.29 7.43 3.11
CA SER A 206 6.13 7.45 3.99
C SER A 206 6.52 6.95 5.37
N THR A 207 5.96 7.56 6.40
CA THR A 207 6.24 7.21 7.80
C THR A 207 4.93 7.06 8.56
N LEU A 208 4.86 5.99 9.36
CA LEU A 208 3.81 5.75 10.33
C LEU A 208 4.32 6.12 11.72
N TYR A 209 3.59 6.98 12.40
CA TYR A 209 3.91 7.48 13.73
C TYR A 209 2.89 7.00 14.77
N GLY A 210 3.37 6.73 15.98
CA GLY A 210 2.53 6.59 17.15
C GLY A 210 1.99 7.94 17.64
N GLN A 211 1.01 7.89 18.54
CA GLN A 211 0.34 9.09 19.05
C GLN A 211 1.28 10.03 19.83
N ASP A 212 2.34 9.46 20.42
CA ASP A 212 3.42 10.17 21.11
C ASP A 212 4.49 10.73 20.17
N GLY A 213 4.32 10.58 18.86
CA GLY A 213 5.25 11.03 17.83
C GLY A 213 6.41 10.06 17.57
N ARG A 214 6.46 8.90 18.22
CA ARG A 214 7.49 7.89 17.93
C ARG A 214 7.32 7.36 16.50
N VAL A 215 8.44 7.06 15.84
CA VAL A 215 8.40 6.39 14.54
C VAL A 215 8.08 4.91 14.77
N ILE A 216 6.97 4.44 14.20
CA ILE A 216 6.63 3.01 14.16
C ILE A 216 7.36 2.35 12.99
N CYS A 217 7.28 2.96 11.81
CA CYS A 217 7.97 2.48 10.62
C CYS A 217 8.12 3.60 9.59
N SER A 218 9.30 3.71 8.99
CA SER A 218 9.56 4.56 7.82
C SER A 218 9.91 3.68 6.62
N SER A 219 9.23 3.92 5.51
CA SER A 219 9.40 3.19 4.26
C SER A 219 9.78 4.15 3.14
N ILE A 220 10.90 3.88 2.47
CA ILE A 220 11.54 4.75 1.49
C ILE A 220 11.56 4.03 0.14
N PRO A 221 11.12 4.68 -0.96
CA PRO A 221 11.15 4.09 -2.29
C PRO A 221 12.56 3.85 -2.81
N ILE A 222 12.71 2.72 -3.48
CA ILE A 222 13.89 2.33 -4.25
C ILE A 222 13.55 2.56 -5.72
N TYR A 223 14.19 3.55 -6.32
CA TYR A 223 14.00 3.86 -7.74
C TYR A 223 14.92 3.03 -8.62
N GLY A 224 14.42 2.67 -9.80
CA GLY A 224 15.24 2.08 -10.86
C GLY A 224 16.27 3.08 -11.38
N ASN A 225 17.39 2.56 -11.89
CA ASN A 225 18.47 3.36 -12.47
C ASN A 225 18.94 2.86 -13.85
N GLY A 226 18.18 1.94 -14.45
CA GLY A 226 18.49 1.28 -15.72
C GLY A 226 17.33 1.35 -16.71
N ASN A 227 17.42 0.49 -17.72
CA ASN A 227 16.39 0.35 -18.77
C ASN A 227 15.86 -1.09 -18.85
N GLU A 228 16.39 -1.99 -18.04
CA GLU A 228 15.94 -3.37 -17.93
C GLU A 228 14.66 -3.50 -17.10
N ALA A 229 13.91 -4.56 -17.38
CA ALA A 229 12.65 -4.85 -16.70
C ALA A 229 12.87 -5.01 -15.18
N GLY A 230 12.14 -4.23 -14.38
CA GLY A 230 12.29 -4.21 -12.93
C GLY A 230 13.45 -3.36 -12.39
N ASN A 231 14.06 -2.51 -13.23
CA ASN A 231 15.03 -1.50 -12.82
C ASN A 231 14.87 -0.18 -13.59
N GLU A 232 13.71 0.07 -14.18
CA GLU A 232 13.49 1.18 -15.08
C GLU A 232 13.62 2.54 -14.37
N VAL A 233 14.42 3.44 -14.96
CA VAL A 233 14.61 4.79 -14.43
C VAL A 233 13.28 5.54 -14.28
N GLY A 234 13.09 6.20 -13.13
CA GLY A 234 11.88 6.96 -12.82
C GLY A 234 10.72 6.12 -12.27
N HIS A 235 10.86 4.80 -12.18
CA HIS A 235 9.89 3.91 -11.54
C HIS A 235 10.35 3.49 -10.14
N ILE A 236 9.38 3.35 -9.24
CA ILE A 236 9.60 2.68 -7.95
C ILE A 236 9.61 1.16 -8.21
N VAL A 237 10.75 0.54 -7.92
CA VAL A 237 11.00 -0.89 -8.15
C VAL A 237 11.19 -1.67 -6.85
N GLY A 238 11.16 -0.96 -5.72
CA GLY A 238 11.26 -1.50 -4.36
C GLY A 238 10.85 -0.46 -3.32
N MET A 239 10.63 -0.91 -2.09
CA MET A 239 10.43 -0.07 -0.92
C MET A 239 11.24 -0.64 0.24
N SER A 240 11.79 0.21 1.10
CA SER A 240 12.39 -0.25 2.34
C SER A 240 11.31 -0.74 3.30
N THR A 241 11.61 -1.82 4.02
CA THR A 241 10.67 -2.52 4.90
C THR A 241 11.11 -2.43 6.35
N CYS A 242 10.15 -2.37 7.27
CA CYS A 242 10.41 -2.49 8.69
C CYS A 242 10.16 -3.92 9.17
N TYR A 243 11.17 -4.50 9.80
CA TYR A 243 11.09 -5.75 10.55
C TYR A 243 11.58 -5.48 11.98
N PRO A 244 10.74 -4.86 12.83
CA PRO A 244 11.13 -4.62 14.21
C PRO A 244 11.40 -5.94 14.94
N GLN A 245 12.27 -5.90 15.94
CA GLN A 245 12.44 -7.04 16.85
C GLN A 245 11.08 -7.38 17.48
N PRO A 246 10.63 -8.64 17.51
CA PRO A 246 9.35 -9.01 18.11
C PRO A 246 9.21 -8.44 19.52
N GLY A 247 8.11 -7.73 19.78
CA GLY A 247 7.84 -7.07 21.06
C GLY A 247 8.43 -5.65 21.23
N SER A 248 9.32 -5.20 20.34
CA SER A 248 9.97 -3.89 20.47
C SER A 248 9.10 -2.70 20.04
N VAL A 249 8.15 -2.92 19.11
CA VAL A 249 7.24 -1.89 18.61
C VAL A 249 5.82 -2.36 18.82
N LYS A 250 5.10 -1.67 19.71
CA LYS A 250 3.70 -1.95 20.03
C LYS A 250 2.83 -0.76 19.64
N ILE A 251 1.69 -1.01 19.01
CA ILE A 251 0.57 -0.07 18.91
C ILE A 251 -0.30 -0.32 20.13
N ILE A 252 -0.60 0.73 20.89
CA ILE A 252 -1.38 0.66 22.12
C ILE A 252 -2.87 0.62 21.77
N ASP A 253 -3.67 -0.08 22.56
CA ASP A 253 -5.13 -0.08 22.39
C ASP A 253 -5.69 1.34 22.50
N GLY A 254 -6.54 1.73 21.55
CA GLY A 254 -7.07 3.09 21.45
C GLY A 254 -6.09 4.15 20.94
N GLU A 255 -4.86 3.78 20.55
CA GLU A 255 -3.87 4.73 20.04
C GLU A 255 -4.30 5.30 18.68
N THR A 256 -4.10 6.61 18.49
CA THR A 256 -4.29 7.24 17.17
C THR A 256 -2.96 7.34 16.46
N LEU A 257 -2.81 6.62 15.35
CA LEU A 257 -1.62 6.65 14.52
C LEU A 257 -1.66 7.81 13.53
N THR A 258 -0.51 8.41 13.23
CA THR A 258 -0.41 9.38 12.14
C THR A 258 0.33 8.73 10.97
N LEU A 259 -0.35 8.62 9.83
CA LEU A 259 0.26 8.20 8.57
C LEU A 259 0.66 9.44 7.77
N GLU A 260 1.93 9.52 7.37
CA GLU A 260 2.47 10.55 6.49
C GLU A 260 2.92 9.95 5.15
N SER A 261 2.55 10.58 4.05
CA SER A 261 3.04 10.28 2.70
C SER A 261 3.65 11.53 2.08
N ILE A 262 4.89 11.42 1.61
CA ILE A 262 5.69 12.52 1.06
C ILE A 262 5.93 12.25 -0.42
N TYR A 263 5.67 13.27 -1.24
CA TYR A 263 5.91 13.27 -2.69
C TYR A 263 6.75 14.47 -3.09
N ASN A 264 7.59 14.29 -4.12
CA ASN A 264 8.18 15.39 -4.86
C ASN A 264 7.08 16.04 -5.69
N ASN A 265 6.95 17.35 -5.62
CA ASN A 265 5.96 18.09 -6.40
C ASN A 265 6.59 19.18 -7.28
N THR A 266 7.83 18.98 -7.73
CA THR A 266 8.47 19.81 -8.78
C THR A 266 7.62 19.83 -10.06
N LYS A 267 6.87 18.75 -10.29
CA LYS A 267 5.79 18.68 -11.26
C LYS A 267 4.53 18.17 -10.57
N GLU A 268 3.40 18.41 -11.20
CA GLU A 268 2.13 17.84 -10.79
C GLU A 268 2.13 16.32 -10.99
N HIS A 269 1.53 15.58 -10.05
CA HIS A 269 1.26 14.15 -10.17
C HIS A 269 -0.23 13.83 -9.97
N ALA A 270 -0.79 13.03 -10.87
CA ALA A 270 -2.18 12.57 -10.78
C ALA A 270 -2.28 11.11 -10.33
N GLY A 271 -3.41 10.76 -9.68
CA GLY A 271 -3.71 9.38 -9.31
C GLY A 271 -2.64 8.72 -8.42
N VAL A 272 -1.97 9.48 -7.54
CA VAL A 272 -0.93 8.90 -6.67
C VAL A 272 -1.55 8.26 -5.45
N MET A 273 -0.93 7.19 -4.95
CA MET A 273 -1.35 6.51 -3.73
C MET A 273 -0.42 6.82 -2.56
N GLY A 274 -0.92 6.73 -1.34
CA GLY A 274 -0.11 6.86 -0.13
C GLY A 274 -0.56 5.82 0.87
N LEU A 275 -0.29 4.56 0.56
CA LEU A 275 -0.75 3.43 1.37
C LEU A 275 0.36 2.94 2.30
N PHE A 276 -0.03 2.29 3.39
CA PHE A 276 0.89 1.67 4.33
C PHE A 276 0.37 0.29 4.72
N TYR A 277 1.10 -0.76 4.33
CA TYR A 277 0.81 -2.13 4.70
C TYR A 277 1.51 -2.48 6.02
N LEU A 278 0.78 -3.09 6.94
CA LEU A 278 1.24 -3.45 8.27
C LEU A 278 0.76 -4.86 8.64
N LEU A 279 1.65 -5.67 9.22
CA LEU A 279 1.30 -6.89 9.93
C LEU A 279 1.40 -6.66 11.42
N VAL A 280 0.31 -6.95 12.14
CA VAL A 280 0.23 -6.75 13.59
C VAL A 280 -0.21 -8.05 14.25
N ALA A 281 0.57 -8.52 15.22
CA ALA A 281 0.20 -9.64 16.09
C ALA A 281 -0.41 -9.09 17.39
N GLU A 282 -1.58 -9.58 17.81
CA GLU A 282 -2.17 -9.15 19.09
C GLU A 282 -1.34 -9.65 20.29
N GLN A 283 -0.71 -10.80 20.13
CA GLN A 283 0.09 -11.46 21.15
C GLN A 283 1.48 -11.79 20.60
N LEU A 284 2.45 -11.95 21.50
CA LEU A 284 3.76 -12.50 21.14
C LEU A 284 3.74 -14.02 21.35
N PRO A 285 4.63 -14.76 20.66
CA PRO A 285 4.78 -16.17 20.93
C PRO A 285 5.07 -16.41 22.41
N TYR A 286 4.49 -17.49 22.95
CA TYR A 286 4.70 -17.89 24.33
C TYR A 286 6.18 -18.24 24.52
N THR A 287 6.99 -17.29 25.01
CA THR A 287 8.28 -17.65 25.57
C THR A 287 8.00 -18.42 26.84
N SER A 288 8.36 -19.71 26.89
CA SER A 288 8.43 -20.44 28.16
C SER A 288 9.45 -19.74 29.06
N THR A 289 9.00 -18.79 29.88
CA THR A 289 9.82 -18.07 30.86
C THR A 289 10.13 -18.96 32.08
N LEU A 290 10.54 -20.21 31.86
CA LEU A 290 10.81 -21.19 32.92
C LEU A 290 12.24 -21.77 32.93
N ASP A 291 13.13 -21.35 32.01
CA ASP A 291 14.51 -21.88 31.97
C ASP A 291 15.62 -20.88 32.34
N ILE A 292 15.29 -19.66 32.80
CA ILE A 292 16.31 -18.69 33.25
C ILE A 292 16.51 -18.73 34.79
N LEU A 293 15.69 -19.48 35.54
CA LEU A 293 15.84 -19.61 37.00
C LEU A 293 16.44 -20.94 37.49
N SER A 294 16.75 -21.91 36.62
CA SER A 294 17.30 -23.21 37.04
C SER A 294 18.83 -23.35 36.91
N SER A 295 19.52 -22.42 36.24
CA SER A 295 20.97 -22.54 35.98
C SER A 295 21.88 -21.90 37.05
N SER A 296 21.32 -21.40 38.17
CA SER A 296 22.09 -20.69 39.21
C SER A 296 22.33 -21.49 40.49
N PHE A 297 22.01 -22.79 40.51
CA PHE A 297 22.39 -23.68 41.61
C PHE A 297 22.83 -25.03 41.07
N LEU A 298 24.13 -25.17 40.79
CA LEU A 298 24.96 -26.35 41.03
C LEU A 298 26.44 -25.97 40.87
#